data_AF-A0A9E0J9Y9-F1
#
_entry.id   AF-A0A9E0J9Y9-F1
#
_cell.length_a   1.000
_cell.length_b   1.000
_cell.length_c   1.000
_cell.angle_alpha   90.00
_cell.angle_beta   90.00
_cell.angle_gamma   90.00
#
_symmetry.space_group_name_H-M   'P 1'
#
loop_
_entity.id
_entity.type
_entity.pdbx_description
1 polymer ?
#
loop_
_entity_poly.entity_id
_entity_poly.type
_entity_poly.pdbx_seq_one_letter_code
_entity_poly.pdbx_strand_id
1 'polypeptide(L)'
;MHNHLRTFMLLAAMTALFVGAGYLIGGAGGMAIALVLAVAMNAVSYWNSDKIVLRMYGAQEVDETHPDRLIANFAADVHEMSDRAGMPRPKVYL
;
A
#
# COMPACT_ATOMS: atom_id res chain seq x y z
N MET A 1 19.54 17.67 2.05
CA MET A 1 20.29 16.58 2.71
C MET A 1 19.87 16.30 4.17
N HIS A 2 19.18 17.22 4.87
CA HIS A 2 18.71 17.01 6.26
C HIS A 2 17.58 15.97 6.45
N ASN A 3 16.86 15.59 5.37
CA ASN A 3 15.76 14.62 5.48
C ASN A 3 16.24 13.18 5.62
N HIS A 4 17.38 12.80 5.04
CA HIS A 4 17.89 11.43 5.13
C HIS A 4 18.23 11.03 6.57
N LEU A 5 18.73 11.96 7.37
CA LEU A 5 19.02 11.72 8.78
C LEU A 5 17.73 11.46 9.58
N ARG A 6 16.67 12.25 9.33
CA ARG A 6 15.36 12.04 9.96
C ARG A 6 14.74 10.71 9.53
N THR A 7 14.77 10.41 8.23
CA THR A 7 14.27 9.13 7.70
C THR A 7 15.04 7.96 8.30
N PHE A 8 16.37 8.01 8.34
CA PHE A 8 17.18 6.94 8.93
C PHE A 8 16.88 6.77 10.42
N MET A 9 16.79 7.87 11.18
CA MET A 9 16.48 7.83 12.61
C MET A 9 15.08 7.25 12.88
N LEU A 10 14.07 7.64 12.10
CA LEU A 10 12.71 7.11 12.21
C LEU A 10 12.65 5.61 11.88
N LEU A 11 13.35 5.18 10.83
CA LEU A 11 13.45 3.76 10.46
C LEU A 11 14.16 2.95 11.53
N ALA A 12 15.32 3.43 12.02
CA ALA A 12 16.06 2.78 13.09
C ALA A 12 15.23 2.67 14.39
N ALA A 13 14.50 3.72 14.75
CA ALA A 13 13.60 3.72 15.90
C ALA A 13 12.45 2.71 15.73
N MET A 14 11.82 2.64 14.55
CA MET A 14 10.79 1.63 14.27
C MET A 14 11.35 0.21 14.33
N THR A 15 12.52 -0.05 13.76
CA THR A 15 13.17 -1.37 13.83
C THR A 15 13.48 -1.75 15.28
N ALA A 16 14.04 -0.82 16.07
CA ALA A 16 14.32 -1.04 17.48
C ALA A 16 13.04 -1.34 18.28
N LEU A 17 11.92 -0.68 17.98
CA LEU A 17 10.64 -0.93 18.62
C LEU A 17 10.12 -2.35 18.32
N PHE A 18 10.17 -2.80 17.07
CA PHE A 18 9.75 -4.15 16.69
C PHE A 18 10.60 -5.24 17.35
N VAL A 19 11.92 -5.09 17.32
CA VAL A 19 12.84 -6.05 17.95
C VAL A 19 12.69 -6.03 19.48
N GLY A 20 12.59 -4.85 20.08
CA GLY A 20 12.36 -4.69 21.53
C GLY A 20 11.05 -5.32 21.98
N ALA A 21 9.95 -5.11 21.24
CA ALA A 21 8.67 -5.75 21.52
C ALA A 21 8.75 -7.29 21.42
N GLY A 22 9.42 -7.80 20.37
CA GLY A 22 9.67 -9.25 20.23
C GLY A 22 10.46 -9.81 21.41
N TYR A 23 11.48 -9.08 21.88
CA TYR A 23 12.26 -9.47 23.06
C TYR A 23 11.44 -9.51 24.34
N LEU A 24 10.59 -8.50 24.59
CA LEU A 24 9.76 -8.45 25.78
C LEU A 24 8.73 -9.59 25.84
N ILE A 25 8.23 -10.04 24.69
CA ILE A 25 7.22 -11.10 24.61
C ILE A 25 7.85 -12.50 24.71
N GLY A 26 9.01 -12.73 24.11
CA GLY A 26 9.56 -14.09 23.94
C GLY A 26 11.09 -14.18 23.98
N GLY A 27 11.78 -13.18 24.50
CA GLY A 27 13.23 -13.12 24.54
C GLY A 27 13.86 -13.20 23.14
N ALA A 28 14.99 -13.90 23.02
CA ALA A 28 15.67 -14.08 21.74
C ALA A 28 14.82 -14.81 20.68
N GLY A 29 14.00 -15.77 21.10
CA GLY A 29 13.06 -16.45 20.20
C GLY A 29 11.98 -15.51 19.67
N GLY A 30 11.43 -14.65 20.55
CA GLY A 30 10.46 -13.62 20.16
C GLY A 30 11.04 -12.59 19.18
N MET A 31 12.32 -12.21 19.34
CA MET A 31 13.01 -11.35 18.37
C MET A 31 13.12 -12.01 16.98
N ALA A 32 13.50 -13.29 16.93
CA ALA A 32 13.60 -14.03 15.66
C ALA A 32 12.23 -14.16 14.96
N ILE A 33 11.18 -14.47 15.71
CA ILE A 33 9.80 -14.54 15.19
C ILE A 33 9.35 -13.16 14.69
N ALA A 34 9.59 -12.09 15.45
CA ALA A 34 9.25 -10.73 15.04
C ALA A 34 9.96 -10.33 13.74
N LEU A 35 11.24 -10.71 13.57
CA LEU A 35 11.99 -10.46 12.35
C LEU A 35 11.40 -11.22 11.15
N VAL A 36 11.12 -12.52 11.31
CA VAL A 36 10.50 -13.33 10.25
C VAL A 36 9.14 -12.77 9.85
N LEU A 37 8.31 -12.40 10.82
CA LEU A 37 7.01 -11.76 10.56
C LEU A 37 7.16 -10.41 9.85
N ALA A 38 8.12 -9.58 10.25
CA ALA A 38 8.37 -8.29 9.61
C ALA A 38 8.79 -8.45 8.14
N VAL A 39 9.66 -9.42 7.84
CA VAL A 39 10.06 -9.75 6.46
C VAL A 39 8.87 -10.30 5.67
N ALA A 40 8.09 -11.21 6.25
CA ALA A 40 6.92 -11.78 5.60
C ALA A 40 5.87 -10.69 5.30
N MET A 41 5.58 -9.80 6.25
CA MET A 41 4.70 -8.66 6.04
C MET A 41 5.21 -7.76 4.93
N ASN A 42 6.51 -7.42 4.90
CA ASN A 42 7.08 -6.61 3.83
C ASN A 42 6.96 -7.29 2.46
N ALA A 43 7.25 -8.58 2.37
CA ALA A 43 7.11 -9.32 1.13
C ALA A 43 5.66 -9.34 0.63
N VAL A 44 4.69 -9.63 1.51
CA VAL A 44 3.26 -9.61 1.17
C VAL A 44 2.82 -8.21 0.76
N SER A 45 3.20 -7.18 1.53
CA SER A 45 2.89 -5.79 1.22
C SER A 45 3.51 -5.34 -0.10
N TYR A 46 4.71 -5.79 -0.46
CA TYR A 46 5.33 -5.42 -1.73
C TYR A 46 4.54 -5.98 -2.92
N TRP A 47 4.23 -7.28 -2.91
CA TRP A 47 3.56 -7.95 -4.03
C TRP A 47 2.05 -7.68 -4.13
N ASN A 48 1.37 -7.44 -3.02
CA ASN A 48 -0.08 -7.20 -2.97
C ASN A 48 -0.43 -5.77 -2.52
N SER A 49 0.50 -4.82 -2.65
CA SER A 49 0.32 -3.43 -2.18
C SER A 49 -0.93 -2.79 -2.78
N ASP A 50 -1.17 -3.00 -4.07
CA ASP A 50 -2.32 -2.51 -4.83
C ASP A 50 -3.65 -2.95 -4.19
N LYS A 51 -3.80 -4.24 -3.90
CA LYS A 51 -5.03 -4.79 -3.32
C LYS A 51 -5.21 -4.36 -1.87
N ILE A 52 -4.11 -4.27 -1.13
CA ILE A 52 -4.13 -3.85 0.28
C ILE A 52 -4.60 -2.40 0.36
N VAL A 53 -4.01 -1.49 -0.41
CA VAL A 53 -4.37 -0.07 -0.36
C VAL A 53 -5.81 0.15 -0.81
N LEU A 54 -6.26 -0.50 -1.89
CA LEU A 54 -7.64 -0.40 -2.35
C LEU A 54 -8.64 -0.86 -1.28
N ARG A 55 -8.36 -1.99 -0.60
CA ARG A 55 -9.21 -2.48 0.49
C ARG A 55 -9.20 -1.58 1.72
N MET A 56 -8.05 -0.97 2.05
CA MET A 56 -7.94 -0.05 3.19
C MET A 56 -8.80 1.19 3.01
N TYR A 57 -8.92 1.68 1.77
CA TYR A 57 -9.81 2.80 1.44
C TYR A 57 -11.25 2.37 1.14
N GLY A 58 -11.54 1.06 1.13
CA GLY A 58 -12.85 0.55 0.76
C GLY A 58 -13.21 0.82 -0.71
N ALA A 59 -12.20 0.99 -1.56
CA ALA A 59 -12.37 1.42 -2.94
C ALA A 59 -13.15 0.38 -3.76
N GLN A 60 -14.08 0.86 -4.57
CA GLN A 60 -14.93 0.06 -5.44
C GLN A 60 -14.58 0.33 -6.90
N GLU A 61 -14.63 -0.72 -7.72
CA GLU A 61 -14.43 -0.57 -9.17
C GLU A 61 -15.63 0.20 -9.73
N VAL A 62 -15.35 1.29 -10.44
CA VAL A 62 -16.37 2.15 -11.07
C VAL A 62 -16.16 2.22 -12.57
N ASP A 63 -17.23 2.52 -13.29
CA ASP A 63 -17.24 2.67 -14.74
C ASP A 63 -18.22 3.77 -15.20
N GLU A 64 -18.35 3.90 -16.52
CA GLU A 64 -19.21 4.87 -17.19
C GLU A 64 -20.71 4.64 -16.92
N THR A 65 -21.10 3.51 -16.30
CA THR A 65 -22.48 3.16 -15.98
C THR A 65 -22.88 3.54 -14.55
N HIS A 66 -21.96 4.12 -13.78
CA HIS A 66 -22.22 4.50 -12.40
C HIS A 66 -23.40 5.50 -12.27
N PRO A 67 -24.31 5.36 -11.29
CA PRO A 67 -25.49 6.22 -11.16
C PRO A 67 -25.14 7.68 -10.85
N ASP A 68 -24.00 7.93 -10.21
CA ASP A 68 -23.50 9.30 -10.05
C ASP A 68 -22.80 9.76 -11.34
N ARG A 69 -23.36 10.79 -11.96
CA ARG A 69 -22.88 11.34 -13.23
C ARG A 69 -21.45 11.90 -13.13
N LEU A 70 -21.04 12.42 -11.98
CA LEU A 70 -19.67 12.91 -11.79
C LEU A 70 -18.66 11.77 -11.89
N ILE A 71 -18.96 10.66 -11.22
CA ILE A 71 -18.10 9.47 -11.21
C ILE A 71 -18.09 8.80 -12.59
N ALA A 72 -19.25 8.69 -13.24
CA ALA A 72 -19.34 8.14 -14.59
C ALA A 72 -18.52 8.96 -15.60
N ASN A 73 -18.60 10.29 -15.54
CA ASN A 73 -17.79 11.18 -16.40
C ASN A 73 -16.30 11.04 -16.11
N PHE A 74 -15.91 10.96 -14.83
CA PHE A 74 -14.51 10.75 -14.46
C PHE A 74 -13.95 9.44 -15.04
N ALA A 75 -14.71 8.34 -14.96
CA ALA A 75 -14.30 7.07 -15.55
C ALA A 75 -14.20 7.15 -17.09
N ALA A 76 -15.16 7.83 -17.75
CA ALA A 76 -15.14 8.06 -19.19
C ALA A 76 -13.90 8.87 -19.63
N ASP A 77 -13.56 9.93 -18.90
CA ASP A 77 -12.40 10.78 -19.18
C ASP A 77 -11.09 9.96 -19.09
N VAL A 78 -10.94 9.12 -18.08
CA VAL A 78 -9.77 8.24 -17.91
C VAL A 78 -9.67 7.23 -19.07
N HIS A 79 -10.79 6.66 -19.52
CA HIS A 79 -10.82 5.76 -20.67
C HIS A 79 -10.48 6.49 -21.97
N GLU A 80 -11.02 7.68 -22.21
CA GLU A 80 -10.69 8.48 -23.41
C GLU A 80 -9.19 8.84 -23.44
N MET A 81 -8.60 9.19 -22.29
CA MET A 81 -7.16 9.41 -22.19
C MET A 81 -6.35 8.16 -22.55
N SER A 82 -6.77 6.99 -22.06
CA SER A 82 -6.11 5.71 -22.32
C SER A 82 -6.21 5.30 -23.80
N ASP A 83 -7.40 5.47 -24.39
CA ASP A 83 -7.66 5.19 -25.81
C ASP A 83 -6.81 6.10 -26.70
N ARG A 84 -6.73 7.40 -26.41
CA ARG A 84 -5.87 8.35 -27.13
C ARG A 84 -4.38 8.02 -26.99
N ALA A 85 -3.97 7.45 -25.85
CA ALA A 85 -2.60 7.01 -25.62
C ALA A 85 -2.29 5.63 -26.25
N GLY A 86 -3.28 4.95 -26.83
CA GLY A 86 -3.14 3.59 -27.35
C GLY A 86 -2.84 2.55 -26.26
N MET A 87 -3.30 2.82 -25.03
CA MET A 87 -3.10 1.96 -23.87
C MET A 87 -4.37 1.15 -23.58
N PRO A 88 -4.24 -0.05 -22.97
CA PRO A 88 -5.41 -0.78 -22.49
C PRO A 88 -6.17 0.04 -21.44
N ARG A 89 -7.50 0.05 -21.52
CA ARG A 89 -8.34 0.77 -20.56
C ARG A 89 -8.08 0.26 -19.13
N PRO A 90 -7.69 1.14 -18.19
CA PRO A 90 -7.43 0.75 -16.82
C PRO A 90 -8.74 0.54 -16.05
N LYS A 91 -8.68 -0.27 -15.00
CA LYS A 91 -9.75 -0.33 -14.00
C LYS A 91 -9.67 0.92 -13.12
N VAL A 92 -10.80 1.60 -12.94
CA VAL A 92 -10.90 2.80 -12.09
C VAL A 92 -11.50 2.40 -10.74
N TYR A 93 -10.88 2.86 -9.65
CA TYR A 93 -11.34 2.59 -8.28
C TYR A 93 -11.56 3.90 -7.53
N LEU A 94 -12.70 4.01 -6.84
CA LEU A 94 -13.08 5.15 -6.00
C LEU A 94 -13.58 4.68 -4.62
#